data_AF-A0AAX6NIH8-F1
#
_entry.id   AF-A0AAX6NIH8-F1
#
_cell.length_a   1.000
_cell.length_b   1.000
_cell.length_c   1.000
_cell.angle_alpha   90.00
_cell.angle_beta   90.00
_cell.angle_gamma   90.00
#
_symmetry.space_group_name_H-M   'P 1'
#
loop_
_entity.id
_entity.type
_entity.pdbx_description
1 polymer ?
#
loop_
_entity_poly.entity_id
_entity_poly.type
_entity_poly.pdbx_seq_one_letter_code
_entity_poly.pdbx_strand_id
1 'polypeptide(L)'
;MTEVKVKPLFTEAEKALAAYKEQVKKLDEQERELNAELATIEAEMTANVFAQENATVSESVYLKIQAKELVQRNEIIEVLLEELAEERSELKLKFVPVLREALGRTPYHEYDATEIVERYRYMMLTEIADIGSQMREQFREISPDVQEVFQDQKVKERYPRLAYAYDDGHYSPSFSWMTKSVVSKDEVFSACKGWLPQGLKAPQEEGEKQ
;
A
#
# COMPACT_ATOMS: atom_id res chain seq x y z
N MET A 1 16.31 -7.09 -12.75
CA MET A 1 15.32 -7.09 -11.66
C MET A 1 13.96 -7.34 -12.28
N THR A 2 13.29 -8.41 -11.88
CA THR A 2 11.90 -8.68 -12.29
C THR A 2 10.99 -7.63 -11.66
N GLU A 3 10.11 -7.04 -12.47
CA GLU A 3 9.16 -6.03 -12.01
C GLU A 3 8.11 -6.69 -11.10
N VAL A 4 8.02 -6.26 -9.84
CA VAL A 4 7.04 -6.81 -8.89
C VAL A 4 5.68 -6.22 -9.22
N LYS A 5 4.78 -7.07 -9.74
CA LYS A 5 3.39 -6.68 -10.02
C LYS A 5 2.48 -7.03 -8.83
N VAL A 6 1.83 -6.02 -8.27
CA VAL A 6 0.81 -6.18 -7.24
C VAL A 6 -0.51 -6.63 -7.90
N LYS A 7 -1.16 -7.63 -7.32
CA LYS A 7 -2.46 -8.15 -7.74
C LYS A 7 -3.54 -7.09 -7.48
N PRO A 8 -4.64 -7.09 -8.25
CA PRO A 8 -5.79 -6.24 -7.93
C PRO A 8 -6.39 -6.59 -6.56
N LEU A 9 -6.15 -5.74 -5.56
CA LEU A 9 -6.50 -6.00 -4.16
C LEU A 9 -7.95 -5.66 -3.79
N PHE A 10 -8.55 -4.68 -4.48
CA PHE A 10 -9.80 -4.04 -4.07
C PHE A 10 -10.98 -4.36 -4.97
N THR A 11 -10.92 -5.45 -5.73
CA THR A 11 -11.94 -5.81 -6.74
C THR A 11 -13.35 -5.89 -6.17
N GLU A 12 -13.53 -6.45 -4.98
CA GLU A 12 -14.85 -6.51 -4.32
C GLU A 12 -15.33 -5.14 -3.82
N ALA A 13 -14.41 -4.29 -3.34
CA ALA A 13 -14.74 -2.93 -2.94
C ALA A 13 -15.10 -2.05 -4.15
N GLU A 14 -14.42 -2.26 -5.29
CA GLU A 14 -14.73 -1.61 -6.57
C GLU A 14 -16.14 -1.98 -7.04
N LYS A 15 -16.54 -3.26 -6.96
CA LYS A 15 -17.91 -3.71 -7.27
C LYS A 15 -18.94 -3.05 -6.35
N ALA A 16 -18.69 -3.03 -5.04
CA ALA A 16 -19.58 -2.38 -4.08
C ALA A 16 -19.72 -0.87 -4.35
N LEU A 17 -18.61 -0.19 -4.68
CA LEU A 17 -18.62 1.23 -5.06
C LEU A 17 -19.35 1.47 -6.37
N ALA A 18 -19.25 0.57 -7.36
CA ALA A 18 -19.98 0.67 -8.60
C ALA A 18 -21.50 0.61 -8.36
N ALA A 19 -21.96 -0.34 -7.53
CA ALA A 19 -23.36 -0.47 -7.14
C ALA A 19 -23.87 0.76 -6.36
N TYR A 20 -23.04 1.33 -5.47
CA TYR A 20 -23.35 2.58 -4.79
C TYR A 20 -23.52 3.73 -5.78
N LYS A 21 -22.56 3.91 -6.70
CA LYS A 21 -22.59 4.98 -7.71
C LYS A 21 -23.80 4.88 -8.63
N GLU A 22 -24.25 3.67 -8.96
CA GLU A 22 -25.46 3.48 -9.76
C GLU A 22 -26.72 3.98 -9.04
N GLN A 23 -26.83 3.75 -7.73
CA GLN A 23 -27.95 4.26 -6.93
C GLN A 23 -27.86 5.77 -6.74
N VAL A 24 -26.67 6.32 -6.51
CA VAL A 24 -26.44 7.77 -6.42
C VAL A 24 -26.88 8.49 -7.68
N LYS A 25 -26.63 7.94 -8.87
CA LYS A 25 -27.08 8.54 -10.14
C LYS A 25 -28.59 8.75 -10.22
N LYS A 26 -29.39 7.89 -9.60
CA LYS A 26 -30.86 8.04 -9.58
C LYS A 26 -31.26 9.24 -8.72
N LEU A 27 -30.63 9.37 -7.55
CA LEU A 27 -30.84 10.51 -6.66
C LEU A 27 -30.34 11.82 -7.29
N ASP A 28 -29.21 11.78 -8.02
CA ASP A 28 -28.67 12.94 -8.75
C ASP A 28 -29.65 13.42 -9.85
N GLU A 29 -30.30 12.48 -10.54
CA GLU A 29 -31.30 12.82 -11.57
C GLU A 29 -32.56 13.43 -10.95
N GLN A 30 -33.09 12.84 -9.88
CA GLN A 30 -34.25 13.38 -9.16
C GLN A 30 -33.98 14.78 -8.60
N GLU A 31 -32.81 14.99 -7.99
CA GLU A 31 -32.40 16.31 -7.49
C GLU A 31 -32.30 17.34 -8.62
N ARG A 32 -31.81 16.93 -9.80
CA ARG A 32 -31.75 17.79 -10.97
C ARG A 32 -33.15 18.19 -11.45
N GLU A 33 -34.07 17.24 -11.55
CA GLU A 33 -35.46 17.49 -11.95
C GLU A 33 -36.16 18.43 -10.97
N LEU A 34 -36.02 18.20 -9.66
CA LEU A 34 -36.60 19.05 -8.61
C LEU A 34 -36.05 20.47 -8.65
N ASN A 35 -34.73 20.64 -8.81
CA ASN A 35 -34.12 21.97 -8.92
C ASN A 35 -34.55 22.72 -10.20
N ALA A 36 -34.74 22.00 -11.31
CA ALA A 36 -35.25 22.60 -12.55
C ALA A 36 -36.70 23.07 -12.42
N GLU A 37 -37.53 22.27 -11.74
CA GLU A 37 -38.91 22.64 -11.42
C GLU A 37 -38.96 23.85 -10.48
N LEU A 38 -38.10 23.89 -9.45
CA LEU A 38 -37.98 25.01 -8.52
C LEU A 38 -37.63 26.31 -9.25
N ALA A 39 -36.64 26.27 -10.15
CA ALA A 39 -36.27 27.42 -10.98
C ALA A 39 -37.41 27.88 -11.90
N THR A 40 -38.24 26.96 -12.38
CA THR A 40 -39.43 27.28 -13.19
C THR A 40 -40.48 27.99 -12.33
N ILE A 41 -40.73 27.51 -11.10
CA ILE A 41 -41.66 28.15 -10.17
C ILE A 41 -41.18 29.54 -9.77
N GLU A 42 -39.89 29.74 -9.51
CA GLU A 42 -39.32 31.07 -9.21
C GLU A 42 -39.55 32.07 -10.36
N ALA A 43 -39.38 31.61 -11.61
CA ALA A 43 -39.65 32.42 -12.79
C ALA A 43 -41.16 32.75 -12.93
N GLU A 44 -42.03 31.76 -12.71
CA GLU A 44 -43.49 31.94 -12.73
C GLU A 44 -43.97 32.86 -11.62
N MET A 45 -43.43 32.77 -10.41
CA MET A 45 -43.73 33.67 -9.29
C MET A 45 -43.34 35.10 -9.63
N THR A 46 -42.15 35.29 -10.20
CA THR A 46 -41.67 36.60 -10.64
C THR A 46 -42.58 37.21 -11.71
N ALA A 47 -42.95 36.42 -12.71
CA ALA A 47 -43.88 36.85 -13.76
C ALA A 47 -45.27 37.18 -13.21
N ASN A 48 -45.77 36.40 -12.25
CA ASN A 48 -47.05 36.64 -11.59
C ASN A 48 -47.05 37.97 -10.81
N VAL A 49 -45.97 38.28 -10.08
CA VAL A 49 -45.80 39.57 -9.38
C VAL A 49 -45.89 40.74 -10.35
N PHE A 50 -45.17 40.69 -11.47
CA PHE A 50 -45.24 41.73 -12.50
C PHE A 50 -46.64 41.86 -13.12
N ALA A 51 -47.33 40.74 -13.36
CA ALA A 51 -48.69 40.75 -13.90
C ALA A 51 -49.70 41.40 -12.96
N GLN A 52 -49.48 41.35 -11.64
CA GLN A 52 -50.38 41.96 -10.66
C GLN A 52 -50.31 43.50 -10.66
N GLU A 53 -49.20 44.12 -11.10
CA GLU A 53 -49.01 45.58 -11.03
C GLU A 53 -50.04 46.38 -11.84
N ASN A 54 -50.54 45.80 -12.94
CA ASN A 54 -51.48 46.46 -13.85
C ASN A 54 -52.82 45.71 -14.00
N ALA A 55 -53.09 44.73 -13.13
CA ALA A 55 -54.26 43.87 -13.23
C ALA A 55 -55.56 44.57 -12.78
N THR A 56 -56.65 44.29 -13.49
CA THR A 56 -58.00 44.61 -13.02
C THR A 56 -58.37 43.79 -11.78
N VAL A 57 -59.45 44.17 -11.07
CA VAL A 57 -59.89 43.45 -9.86
C VAL A 57 -60.16 41.98 -10.12
N SER A 58 -60.82 41.65 -11.25
CA SER A 58 -61.10 40.26 -11.62
C SER A 58 -59.81 39.48 -11.92
N GLU A 59 -58.87 40.06 -12.66
CA GLU A 59 -57.56 39.45 -12.96
C GLU A 59 -56.72 39.27 -11.70
N SER A 60 -56.79 40.21 -10.75
CA SER A 60 -56.09 40.12 -9.46
C SER A 60 -56.53 38.91 -8.65
N VAL A 61 -57.81 38.54 -8.68
CA VAL A 61 -58.29 37.32 -8.00
C VAL A 61 -57.63 36.07 -8.59
N TYR A 62 -57.58 35.95 -9.93
CA TYR A 62 -56.93 34.82 -10.60
C TYR A 62 -55.43 34.77 -10.32
N LEU A 63 -54.73 35.90 -10.42
CA LEU A 63 -53.29 35.97 -10.16
C LEU A 63 -52.95 35.59 -8.71
N LYS A 64 -53.80 35.96 -7.75
CA LYS A 64 -53.64 35.54 -6.34
C LYS A 64 -53.89 34.05 -6.10
N ILE A 65 -54.78 33.42 -6.87
CA ILE A 65 -54.96 31.96 -6.81
C ILE A 65 -53.70 31.28 -7.33
N GLN A 66 -53.23 31.69 -8.51
CA GLN A 66 -52.00 31.15 -9.10
C GLN A 66 -50.79 31.35 -8.18
N ALA A 67 -50.65 32.52 -7.56
CA ALA A 67 -49.56 32.77 -6.60
C ALA A 67 -49.59 31.80 -5.41
N LYS A 68 -50.78 31.45 -4.90
CA LYS A 68 -50.91 30.45 -3.83
C LYS A 68 -50.54 29.04 -4.30
N GLU A 69 -50.97 28.67 -5.50
CA GLU A 69 -50.61 27.37 -6.10
C GLU A 69 -49.09 27.25 -6.30
N LEU A 70 -48.43 28.32 -6.75
CA LEU A 70 -46.97 28.38 -6.91
C LEU A 70 -46.25 28.22 -5.57
N VAL A 71 -46.70 28.92 -4.52
CA VAL A 71 -46.13 28.78 -3.17
C VAL A 71 -46.28 27.33 -2.67
N GLN A 72 -47.45 26.72 -2.82
CA GLN A 72 -47.66 25.33 -2.41
C GLN A 72 -46.76 24.36 -3.17
N ARG A 73 -46.60 24.55 -4.49
CA ARG A 73 -45.67 23.71 -5.28
C ARG A 73 -44.22 23.90 -4.85
N ASN A 74 -43.79 25.12 -4.54
CA ASN A 74 -42.45 25.39 -4.02
C ASN A 74 -42.21 24.66 -2.69
N GLU A 75 -43.13 24.80 -1.73
CA GLU A 75 -43.06 24.12 -0.42
C GLU A 75 -42.96 22.60 -0.57
N ILE A 76 -43.73 22.00 -1.49
CA ILE A 76 -43.66 20.56 -1.76
C ILE A 76 -42.28 20.17 -2.30
N ILE A 77 -41.71 20.94 -3.23
CA ILE A 77 -40.40 20.63 -3.81
C ILE A 77 -39.29 20.78 -2.76
N GLU A 78 -39.36 21.80 -1.90
CA GLU A 78 -38.40 21.97 -0.80
C GLU A 78 -38.43 20.74 0.13
N VAL A 79 -39.61 20.25 0.50
CA VAL A 79 -39.75 19.01 1.29
C VAL A 79 -39.16 17.80 0.56
N LEU A 80 -39.43 17.64 -0.74
CA LEU A 80 -38.88 16.53 -1.53
C LEU A 80 -37.34 16.59 -1.64
N LEU A 81 -36.75 17.79 -1.69
CA LEU A 81 -35.30 17.97 -1.68
C LEU A 81 -34.70 17.60 -0.31
N GLU A 82 -35.39 17.92 0.79
CA GLU A 82 -35.00 17.49 2.14
C GLU A 82 -35.06 15.96 2.28
N GLU A 83 -36.16 15.33 1.87
CA GLU A 83 -36.31 13.87 1.86
C GLU A 83 -35.21 13.20 1.03
N LEU A 84 -34.87 13.75 -0.15
CA LEU A 84 -33.79 13.24 -1.00
C LEU A 84 -32.42 13.34 -0.32
N ALA A 85 -32.17 14.40 0.45
CA ALA A 85 -30.94 14.54 1.24
C ALA A 85 -30.85 13.49 2.37
N GLU A 86 -31.98 13.16 2.99
CA GLU A 86 -32.08 12.06 3.95
C GLU A 86 -31.83 10.70 3.28
N GLU A 87 -32.48 10.42 2.14
CA GLU A 87 -32.27 9.20 1.35
C GLU A 87 -30.81 9.01 0.94
N ARG A 88 -30.12 10.09 0.55
CA ARG A 88 -28.67 10.06 0.27
C ARG A 88 -27.85 9.64 1.49
N SER A 89 -28.24 10.10 2.67
CA SER A 89 -27.57 9.78 3.93
C SER A 89 -27.82 8.32 4.32
N GLU A 90 -29.06 7.85 4.19
CA GLU A 90 -29.43 6.45 4.40
C GLU A 90 -28.71 5.51 3.43
N LEU A 91 -28.60 5.89 2.16
CA LEU A 91 -27.88 5.12 1.15
C LEU A 91 -26.41 4.93 1.54
N LYS A 92 -25.74 5.99 2.02
CA LYS A 92 -24.37 5.88 2.53
C LYS A 92 -24.30 4.90 3.70
N LEU A 93 -25.19 5.03 4.69
CA LEU A 93 -25.23 4.15 5.86
C LEU A 93 -25.46 2.67 5.46
N LYS A 94 -26.31 2.41 4.47
CA LYS A 94 -26.56 1.07 3.93
C LYS A 94 -25.33 0.45 3.29
N PHE A 95 -24.49 1.24 2.63
CA PHE A 95 -23.28 0.76 1.96
C PHE A 95 -22.06 0.64 2.87
N VAL A 96 -22.04 1.30 4.04
CA VAL A 96 -20.96 1.16 5.05
C VAL A 96 -20.63 -0.31 5.37
N PRO A 97 -21.59 -1.17 5.78
CA PRO A 97 -21.26 -2.56 6.11
C PRO A 97 -20.73 -3.35 4.92
N VAL A 98 -21.28 -3.13 3.71
CA VAL A 98 -20.85 -3.80 2.48
C VAL A 98 -19.40 -3.44 2.13
N LEU A 99 -19.06 -2.15 2.18
CA LEU A 99 -17.70 -1.69 1.92
C LEU A 99 -16.73 -2.17 2.99
N ARG A 100 -17.13 -2.15 4.27
CA ARG A 100 -16.31 -2.66 5.37
C ARG A 100 -15.99 -4.15 5.18
N GLU A 101 -16.98 -4.95 4.80
CA GLU A 101 -16.80 -6.37 4.53
C GLU A 101 -15.88 -6.60 3.32
N ALA A 102 -16.11 -5.89 2.22
CA ALA A 102 -15.28 -5.99 1.02
C ALA A 102 -13.81 -5.63 1.29
N LEU A 103 -13.56 -4.56 2.04
CA LEU A 103 -12.21 -4.15 2.45
C LEU A 103 -11.59 -5.13 3.46
N GLY A 104 -12.39 -5.67 4.38
CA GLY A 104 -11.92 -6.65 5.35
C GLY A 104 -11.45 -7.97 4.73
N ARG A 105 -11.98 -8.31 3.54
CA ARG A 105 -11.58 -9.49 2.76
C ARG A 105 -10.43 -9.23 1.79
N THR A 106 -9.89 -8.01 1.73
CA THR A 106 -8.77 -7.69 0.85
C THR A 106 -7.55 -8.56 1.20
N PRO A 107 -6.96 -9.29 0.22
CA PRO A 107 -5.87 -10.22 0.46
C PRO A 107 -4.51 -9.52 0.60
N TYR A 108 -4.43 -8.42 1.35
CA TYR A 108 -3.17 -7.67 1.53
C TYR A 108 -2.10 -8.49 2.25
N HIS A 109 -2.53 -9.44 3.10
CA HIS A 109 -1.66 -10.34 3.84
C HIS A 109 -0.96 -11.39 2.95
N GLU A 110 -1.38 -11.56 1.70
CA GLU A 110 -0.62 -12.37 0.72
C GLU A 110 0.74 -11.78 0.40
N TYR A 111 0.96 -10.50 0.70
CA TYR A 111 2.24 -9.82 0.55
C TYR A 111 3.03 -9.85 1.87
N ASP A 112 3.63 -11.01 2.18
CA ASP A 112 4.47 -11.15 3.36
C ASP A 112 5.89 -10.58 3.10
N ALA A 113 6.16 -9.40 3.66
CA ALA A 113 7.48 -8.78 3.58
C ALA A 113 8.54 -9.58 4.37
N THR A 114 8.13 -10.41 5.34
CA THR A 114 9.02 -11.25 6.14
C THR A 114 9.72 -12.26 5.26
N GLU A 115 8.98 -12.98 4.40
CA GLU A 115 9.54 -13.96 3.46
C GLU A 115 10.56 -13.31 2.51
N ILE A 116 10.27 -12.09 2.06
CA ILE A 116 11.18 -11.33 1.20
C ILE A 116 12.49 -11.03 1.95
N VAL A 117 12.40 -10.50 3.16
CA VAL A 117 13.57 -10.16 3.98
C VAL A 117 14.38 -11.40 4.34
N GLU A 118 13.72 -12.49 4.74
CA GLU A 118 14.38 -13.75 5.07
C GLU A 118 15.12 -14.34 3.86
N ARG A 119 14.49 -14.34 2.68
CA ARG A 119 15.13 -14.80 1.43
C ARG A 119 16.38 -14.00 1.11
N TYR A 120 16.30 -12.67 1.12
CA TYR A 120 17.47 -11.83 0.79
C TYR A 120 18.56 -11.90 1.87
N ARG A 121 18.19 -12.04 3.15
CA ARG A 121 19.15 -12.30 4.22
C ARG A 121 19.87 -13.63 4.01
N TYR A 122 19.16 -14.68 3.63
CA TYR A 122 19.76 -15.98 3.31
C TYR A 122 20.74 -15.86 2.14
N MET A 123 20.30 -15.30 1.01
CA MET A 123 21.12 -15.15 -0.20
C MET A 123 22.41 -14.37 0.09
N MET A 124 22.28 -13.23 0.77
CA MET A 124 23.42 -12.38 1.13
C MET A 124 24.42 -13.12 2.02
N LEU A 125 23.96 -13.78 3.09
CA LEU A 125 24.86 -14.49 4.01
C LEU A 125 25.51 -15.71 3.36
N THR A 126 24.79 -16.37 2.44
CA THR A 126 25.31 -17.51 1.67
C THR A 126 26.42 -17.06 0.74
N GLU A 127 26.20 -15.99 -0.02
CA GLU A 127 27.23 -15.44 -0.92
C GLU A 127 28.50 -15.03 -0.16
N ILE A 128 28.35 -14.38 1.00
CA ILE A 128 29.49 -14.02 1.86
C ILE A 128 30.20 -15.27 2.40
N ALA A 129 29.44 -16.29 2.80
CA ALA A 129 29.98 -17.56 3.29
C ALA A 129 30.74 -18.32 2.21
N ASP A 130 30.24 -18.34 0.98
CA ASP A 130 30.92 -19.00 -0.13
C ASP A 130 32.27 -18.34 -0.43
N ILE A 131 32.32 -17.00 -0.44
CA ILE A 131 33.58 -16.26 -0.61
C ILE A 131 34.54 -16.57 0.55
N GLY A 132 34.05 -16.51 1.80
CA GLY A 132 34.85 -16.81 2.98
C GLY A 132 35.41 -18.24 2.99
N SER A 133 34.62 -19.22 2.55
CA SER A 133 35.04 -20.61 2.44
C SER A 133 36.10 -20.79 1.35
N GLN A 134 35.90 -20.19 0.18
CA GLN A 134 36.87 -20.28 -0.93
C GLN A 134 38.21 -19.64 -0.57
N MET A 135 38.21 -18.48 0.09
CA MET A 135 39.45 -17.84 0.57
C MET A 135 40.21 -18.72 1.56
N ARG A 136 39.50 -19.32 2.52
CA ARG A 136 40.08 -20.26 3.47
C ARG A 136 40.65 -21.49 2.78
N GLU A 137 39.91 -22.08 1.84
CA GLU A 137 40.34 -23.27 1.12
C GLU A 137 41.63 -23.02 0.35
N GLN A 138 41.70 -21.91 -0.41
CA GLN A 138 42.92 -21.51 -1.11
C GLN A 138 44.10 -21.28 -0.17
N PHE A 139 43.88 -20.64 1.00
CA PHE A 139 44.96 -20.48 1.97
C PHE A 139 45.40 -21.82 2.57
N ARG A 140 44.44 -22.70 2.87
CA ARG A 140 44.72 -24.04 3.43
C ARG A 140 45.59 -24.88 2.51
N GLU A 141 45.44 -24.76 1.18
CA GLU A 141 46.28 -25.45 0.20
C GLU A 141 47.75 -25.04 0.29
N ILE A 142 48.04 -23.75 0.45
CA ILE A 142 49.42 -23.22 0.54
C ILE A 142 49.97 -23.16 1.97
N SER A 143 49.10 -23.30 2.98
CA SER A 143 49.45 -23.13 4.40
C SER A 143 50.62 -24.02 4.85
N PRO A 144 50.70 -25.33 4.47
CA PRO A 144 51.83 -26.17 4.85
C PRO A 144 53.17 -25.63 4.38
N ASP A 145 53.26 -25.21 3.11
CA ASP A 145 54.48 -24.69 2.50
C ASP A 145 54.87 -23.34 3.12
N VAL A 146 53.88 -22.46 3.35
CA VAL A 146 54.09 -21.19 4.05
C VAL A 146 54.61 -21.42 5.47
N GLN A 147 54.05 -22.39 6.20
CA GLN A 147 54.49 -22.73 7.55
C GLN A 147 55.89 -23.36 7.55
N GLU A 148 56.23 -24.20 6.57
CA GLU A 148 57.59 -24.73 6.44
C GLU A 148 58.62 -23.59 6.40
N VAL A 149 58.38 -22.58 5.55
CA VAL A 149 59.28 -21.43 5.40
C VAL A 149 59.28 -20.54 6.65
N PHE A 150 58.10 -20.20 7.19
CA PHE A 150 57.98 -19.26 8.30
C PHE A 150 58.39 -19.86 9.64
N GLN A 151 58.36 -21.19 9.76
CA GLN A 151 58.79 -21.88 10.98
C GLN A 151 60.30 -22.21 10.98
N ASP A 152 61.02 -22.02 9.88
CA ASP A 152 62.48 -22.21 9.81
C ASP A 152 63.22 -21.30 10.80
N GLN A 153 64.23 -21.88 11.46
CA GLN A 153 64.95 -21.23 12.54
C GLN A 153 65.75 -20.00 12.07
N LYS A 154 66.38 -20.05 10.88
CA LYS A 154 67.15 -18.92 10.34
C LYS A 154 66.21 -17.81 9.86
N VAL A 155 65.06 -18.17 9.31
CA VAL A 155 64.02 -17.21 8.92
C VAL A 155 63.48 -16.49 10.16
N LYS A 156 63.19 -17.20 11.26
CA LYS A 156 62.75 -16.61 12.53
C LYS A 156 63.79 -15.69 13.17
N GLU A 157 65.07 -16.04 13.10
CA GLU A 157 66.15 -15.19 13.63
C GLU A 157 66.23 -13.84 12.89
N ARG A 158 65.98 -13.83 11.58
CA ARG A 158 66.03 -12.62 10.76
C ARG A 158 64.70 -11.86 10.71
N TYR A 159 63.57 -12.57 10.79
CA TYR A 159 62.21 -12.05 10.66
C TYR A 159 61.27 -12.64 11.72
N PRO A 160 61.48 -12.34 13.02
CA PRO A 160 60.82 -13.02 14.13
C PRO A 160 59.29 -12.86 14.17
N ARG A 161 58.74 -11.86 13.48
CA ARG A 161 57.29 -11.60 13.44
C ARG A 161 56.54 -12.48 12.43
N LEU A 162 57.23 -13.04 11.41
CA LEU A 162 56.55 -13.80 10.33
C LEU A 162 55.87 -15.08 10.83
N ALA A 163 56.47 -15.74 11.84
CA ALA A 163 55.92 -16.96 12.43
C ALA A 163 54.53 -16.78 13.06
N TYR A 164 54.09 -15.54 13.30
CA TYR A 164 52.83 -15.21 13.96
C TYR A 164 51.94 -14.26 13.16
N ALA A 165 52.39 -13.79 11.99
CA ALA A 165 51.72 -12.72 11.25
C ALA A 165 50.66 -13.23 10.26
N TYR A 166 50.70 -14.52 9.93
CA TYR A 166 49.87 -15.11 8.87
C TYR A 166 49.25 -16.41 9.36
N ASP A 167 47.99 -16.31 9.79
CA ASP A 167 47.15 -17.45 10.16
C ASP A 167 45.86 -17.46 9.33
N ASP A 168 45.11 -18.55 9.45
CA ASP A 168 43.83 -18.73 8.73
C ASP A 168 42.81 -17.61 9.00
N GLY A 169 42.88 -16.97 10.17
CA GLY A 169 41.98 -15.90 10.57
C GLY A 169 42.23 -14.57 9.85
N HIS A 170 43.38 -14.40 9.19
CA HIS A 170 43.71 -13.19 8.44
C HIS A 170 43.10 -13.19 7.03
N TYR A 171 42.69 -14.34 6.51
CA TYR A 171 42.24 -14.50 5.12
C TYR A 171 40.73 -14.69 5.04
N SER A 172 40.00 -13.61 5.32
CA SER A 172 38.54 -13.55 5.19
C SER A 172 38.09 -12.24 4.52
N PRO A 173 36.89 -12.19 3.91
CA PRO A 173 36.34 -10.95 3.37
C PRO A 173 36.30 -9.85 4.43
N SER A 174 36.73 -8.65 4.05
CA SER A 174 36.65 -7.49 4.94
C SER A 174 35.20 -7.03 5.08
N PHE A 175 34.74 -6.86 6.31
CA PHE A 175 33.42 -6.31 6.59
C PHE A 175 33.49 -5.20 7.62
N SER A 176 32.87 -4.06 7.30
CA SER A 176 32.72 -2.94 8.21
C SER A 176 31.42 -2.22 7.90
N TRP A 177 30.58 -2.05 8.92
CA TRP A 177 29.44 -1.14 8.87
C TRP A 177 29.41 -0.29 10.14
N MET A 178 29.01 0.97 10.01
CA MET A 178 28.89 1.89 11.15
C MET A 178 27.44 2.24 11.48
N THR A 179 26.50 1.80 10.65
CA THR A 179 25.08 2.13 10.75
C THR A 179 24.26 0.95 11.26
N LYS A 180 23.03 1.25 11.72
CA LYS A 180 22.05 0.21 12.04
C LYS A 180 21.75 -0.61 10.79
N SER A 181 21.60 -1.91 10.96
CA SER A 181 21.29 -2.87 9.90
C SER A 181 20.20 -3.83 10.32
N VAL A 182 19.55 -4.43 9.32
CA VAL A 182 18.52 -5.47 9.47
C VAL A 182 19.14 -6.82 9.84
N VAL A 183 20.41 -7.03 9.51
CA VAL A 183 21.17 -8.25 9.82
C VAL A 183 22.11 -7.96 10.99
N SER A 184 22.42 -8.95 11.83
CA SER A 184 23.35 -8.74 12.94
C SER A 184 24.80 -8.73 12.44
N LYS A 185 25.68 -8.00 13.14
CA LYS A 185 27.09 -7.89 12.74
C LYS A 185 27.80 -9.24 12.85
N ASP A 186 27.43 -9.99 13.87
CA ASP A 186 27.99 -11.30 14.17
C ASP A 186 27.61 -12.35 13.12
N GLU A 187 26.40 -12.26 12.56
CA GLU A 187 25.98 -13.11 11.43
C GLU A 187 26.85 -12.90 10.20
N VAL A 188 27.14 -11.64 9.87
CA VAL A 188 28.00 -11.31 8.73
C VAL A 188 29.44 -11.71 9.01
N PHE A 189 29.96 -11.50 10.23
CA PHE A 189 31.30 -11.96 10.59
C PHE A 189 31.44 -13.48 10.57
N SER A 190 30.40 -14.21 10.98
CA SER A 190 30.34 -15.66 10.84
C SER A 190 30.40 -16.07 9.37
N ALA A 191 29.61 -15.41 8.52
CA ALA A 191 29.62 -15.64 7.09
C ALA A 191 30.99 -15.29 6.47
N CYS A 192 31.66 -14.21 6.86
CA CYS A 192 33.03 -13.91 6.38
C CYS A 192 34.01 -15.05 6.70
N LYS A 193 33.77 -15.81 7.77
CA LYS A 193 34.56 -17.00 8.12
C LYS A 193 34.10 -18.26 7.38
N GLY A 194 33.19 -18.17 6.41
CA GLY A 194 32.66 -19.31 5.69
C GLY A 194 31.59 -20.10 6.44
N TRP A 195 31.00 -19.54 7.50
CA TRP A 195 30.01 -20.24 8.33
C TRP A 195 28.65 -19.54 8.29
N LEU A 196 27.61 -20.28 7.90
CA LEU A 196 26.24 -19.77 7.98
C LEU A 196 25.78 -19.68 9.45
N PRO A 197 25.10 -18.59 9.84
CA PRO A 197 24.57 -18.44 11.19
C PRO A 197 23.54 -19.49 11.58
N GLN A 198 23.51 -19.84 12.87
CA GLN A 198 22.57 -20.82 13.40
C GLN A 198 21.12 -20.33 13.29
N GLY A 199 20.25 -21.15 12.70
CA GLY A 199 18.83 -20.82 12.50
C GLY A 199 18.53 -20.03 11.22
N LEU A 200 19.53 -19.77 10.37
CA LEU A 200 19.30 -19.25 9.03
C LEU A 200 18.56 -20.31 8.19
N LYS A 201 17.31 -20.03 7.82
CA LYS A 201 16.51 -20.92 6.99
C LYS A 201 16.73 -20.58 5.52
N ALA A 202 16.93 -21.61 4.70
CA ALA A 202 16.83 -21.46 3.26
C ALA A 202 15.41 -21.00 2.90
N PRO A 203 15.27 -20.08 1.92
CA PRO A 203 13.96 -19.75 1.38
C PRO A 203 13.31 -21.04 0.89
N GLN A 204 12.03 -21.24 1.20
CA GLN A 204 11.26 -22.29 0.54
C GLN A 204 11.26 -21.96 -0.95
N GLU A 205 11.73 -22.88 -1.79
CA GLU A 205 11.54 -22.74 -3.23
C GLU A 205 10.04 -22.64 -3.50
N GLU A 206 9.61 -21.63 -4.25
CA GLU A 206 8.24 -21.57 -4.77
C GLU A 206 8.09 -22.70 -5.81
N GLY A 207 7.88 -23.93 -5.33
CA GLY A 207 7.81 -25.14 -6.13
C GLY A 207 7.11 -26.24 -5.35
N GLU A 208 5.94 -26.65 -5.86
CA GLU A 208 5.04 -27.70 -5.35
C GLU A 208 4.01 -27.28 -4.29
N LYS A 209 3.15 -26.31 -4.66
CA LYS A 209 1.72 -26.48 -4.38
C LYS A 209 1.12 -27.29 -5.54
N GLN A 210 1.01 -28.61 -5.36
CA GLN A 210 0.15 -29.48 -6.18
C GLN A 210 -1.33 -29.15 -5.92
#